data_AF-A0A511UNB1-F1
#
_entry.id   AF-A0A511UNB1-F1
#
_cell.length_a   1.000
_cell.length_b   1.000
_cell.length_c   1.000
_cell.angle_alpha   90.00
_cell.angle_beta   90.00
_cell.angle_gamma   90.00
#
_symmetry.space_group_name_H-M   'P 1'
#
loop_
_entity.id
_entity.type
_entity.pdbx_description
1 polymer ?
#
loop_
_entity_poly.entity_id
_entity_poly.type
_entity_poly.pdbx_seq_one_letter_code
_entity_poly.pdbx_strand_id
1 'polypeptide(L)'
;MKHALILLGVLVAGMGLSVEAGLLGPLGEQVGHLSATLSIFLVGALLLSLALVFSPSPKLATLFRQPRWLLIGGILGPIYVIVLTLAAPLVGIGMTMVGILCGQVGASLVIDHFGWLGSERRKVDGYRVGALVMILAALWLM
;
A
#
# COMPACT_ATOMS: atom_id res chain seq x y z
N MET A 1 6.46 -16.77 18.62
CA MET A 1 6.01 -17.48 17.39
C MET A 1 4.94 -16.71 16.60
N LYS A 2 3.82 -16.29 17.20
CA LYS A 2 2.75 -15.54 16.49
C LYS A 2 3.23 -14.24 15.82
N HIS A 3 4.05 -13.42 16.50
CA HIS A 3 4.59 -12.19 15.92
C HIS A 3 5.53 -12.45 14.73
N ALA A 4 6.35 -13.49 14.78
CA ALA A 4 7.26 -13.84 13.68
C ALA A 4 6.49 -14.25 12.41
N LEU A 5 5.40 -15.01 12.56
CA LEU A 5 4.54 -15.39 11.44
C LEU A 5 3.85 -14.17 10.81
N ILE A 6 3.39 -13.21 11.63
CA ILE A 6 2.79 -11.97 11.12
C ILE A 6 3.84 -11.15 10.36
N LEU A 7 5.05 -11.01 10.89
CA LEU A 7 6.13 -10.28 10.22
C LEU A 7 6.53 -10.94 8.90
N LEU A 8 6.57 -12.28 8.86
CA LEU A 8 6.80 -13.01 7.61
C LEU A 8 5.68 -12.75 6.59
N GLY A 9 4.42 -12.75 7.04
CA GLY A 9 3.28 -12.40 6.18
C GLY A 9 3.38 -10.99 5.60
N VAL A 10 3.80 -10.01 6.41
CA VAL A 10 4.03 -8.63 5.94
C VAL A 10 5.15 -8.56 4.90
N LEU A 11 6.24 -9.31 5.09
CA LEU A 11 7.33 -9.39 4.12
C LEU A 11 6.85 -9.98 2.78
N VAL A 12 6.12 -11.10 2.82
CA VAL A 12 5.57 -11.74 1.62
C VAL A 12 4.57 -10.82 0.91
N ALA A 13 3.72 -10.11 1.66
CA ALA A 13 2.83 -9.12 1.09
C ALA A 13 3.60 -7.98 0.38
N GLY A 14 4.70 -7.50 0.99
CA GLY A 14 5.58 -6.51 0.37
C GLY A 14 6.22 -7.01 -0.93
N MET A 15 6.67 -8.28 -0.98
CA MET A 15 7.15 -8.90 -2.23
C MET A 15 6.05 -8.94 -3.30
N GLY A 16 4.80 -9.16 -2.89
CA GLY A 16 3.63 -9.10 -3.76
C GLY A 16 3.47 -7.74 -4.46
N LEU A 17 3.75 -6.62 -3.77
CA LEU A 17 3.69 -5.28 -4.38
C LEU A 17 4.74 -5.09 -5.49
N SER A 18 5.94 -5.67 -5.34
CA SER A 18 6.96 -5.66 -6.40
C SER A 18 6.51 -6.45 -7.63
N VAL A 19 5.86 -7.59 -7.42
CA VAL A 19 5.27 -8.40 -8.50
C VAL A 19 4.14 -7.62 -9.18
N GLU A 20 3.27 -6.98 -8.41
CA GLU A 20 2.20 -6.11 -8.92
C GLU A 20 2.78 -5.04 -9.85
N ALA A 21 3.82 -4.33 -9.44
CA ALA A 21 4.46 -3.31 -10.29
C ALA A 21 5.03 -3.88 -11.60
N GLY A 22 5.65 -5.05 -11.54
CA GLY A 22 6.20 -5.72 -12.72
C GLY A 22 5.14 -6.20 -13.71
N LEU A 23 3.94 -6.50 -13.23
CA LEU A 23 2.80 -6.87 -14.08
C LEU A 23 2.06 -5.63 -14.59
N LEU A 24 1.77 -4.67 -13.71
CA LEU A 24 0.91 -3.54 -14.02
C LEU A 24 1.60 -2.41 -14.78
N GLY A 25 2.92 -2.23 -14.63
CA GLY A 25 3.66 -1.27 -15.43
C GLY A 25 3.51 -1.55 -16.94
N PRO A 26 3.97 -2.72 -17.42
CA PRO A 26 3.82 -3.10 -18.84
C PRO A 26 2.37 -3.21 -19.30
N LEU A 27 1.45 -3.67 -18.43
CA LEU A 27 0.03 -3.71 -18.77
C LEU A 27 -0.54 -2.31 -18.97
N GLY A 28 -0.15 -1.35 -18.12
CA GLY A 28 -0.53 0.06 -18.23
C GLY A 28 -0.12 0.69 -19.56
N GLU A 29 1.08 0.38 -20.06
CA GLU A 29 1.55 0.83 -21.37
C GLU A 29 0.74 0.23 -22.54
N GLN A 30 0.25 -1.01 -22.39
CA GLN A 30 -0.46 -1.71 -23.47
C GLN A 30 -1.94 -1.35 -23.57
N VAL A 31 -2.64 -1.22 -22.42
CA VAL A 31 -4.10 -1.04 -22.39
C VAL A 31 -4.55 0.29 -21.75
N GLY A 32 -3.59 1.11 -21.32
CA GLY A 32 -3.80 2.34 -20.58
C GLY A 32 -3.81 2.14 -19.07
N HIS A 33 -3.18 3.06 -18.33
CA HIS A 33 -3.01 3.01 -16.87
C HIS A 33 -4.34 2.92 -16.10
N LEU A 34 -5.38 3.62 -16.56
CA LEU A 34 -6.71 3.56 -15.94
C LEU A 34 -7.36 2.19 -16.14
N SER A 35 -7.26 1.60 -17.33
CA SER A 35 -7.81 0.27 -17.64
C SER A 35 -7.06 -0.82 -16.85
N ALA A 36 -5.73 -0.74 -16.78
CA ALA A 36 -4.90 -1.65 -16.00
C ALA A 36 -5.20 -1.55 -14.49
N THR A 37 -5.39 -0.34 -13.97
CA THR A 37 -5.80 -0.12 -12.58
C THR A 37 -7.20 -0.67 -12.32
N LEU A 38 -8.16 -0.39 -13.20
CA LEU A 38 -9.52 -0.91 -13.06
C LEU A 38 -9.54 -2.44 -13.05
N SER A 39 -8.72 -3.10 -13.87
CA SER A 39 -8.72 -4.56 -13.96
C SER A 39 -8.24 -5.22 -12.65
N ILE A 40 -7.15 -4.74 -12.05
CA ILE A 40 -6.67 -5.31 -10.78
C ILE A 40 -7.65 -5.06 -9.63
N PHE A 41 -8.27 -3.88 -9.57
CA PHE A 41 -9.27 -3.57 -8.57
C PHE A 41 -10.54 -4.41 -8.75
N LEU A 42 -10.96 -4.67 -9.99
CA LEU A 42 -12.11 -5.51 -10.27
C LEU A 42 -11.85 -6.97 -9.88
N VAL A 43 -10.69 -7.52 -10.25
CA VAL A 43 -10.29 -8.87 -9.86
C VAL A 43 -10.19 -8.98 -8.33
N GLY A 44 -9.54 -8.02 -7.68
CA GLY A 44 -9.44 -7.96 -6.23
C GLY A 44 -10.81 -7.87 -5.54
N ALA A 45 -11.71 -7.03 -6.04
CA ALA A 45 -13.07 -6.90 -5.54
C ALA A 45 -13.88 -8.20 -5.69
N LEU A 46 -13.74 -8.90 -6.82
CA LEU A 46 -14.41 -10.18 -7.04
C LEU A 46 -13.91 -11.26 -6.08
N LEU A 47 -12.59 -11.38 -5.93
CA LEU A 47 -11.98 -12.35 -5.02
C LEU A 47 -12.35 -12.07 -3.55
N LEU A 48 -12.33 -10.81 -3.13
CA LEU A 48 -12.74 -10.41 -1.78
C LEU A 48 -14.23 -10.64 -1.55
N SER A 49 -15.07 -10.38 -2.55
CA SER A 49 -16.51 -10.64 -2.48
C SER A 49 -16.79 -12.13 -2.32
N LEU A 50 -16.08 -12.98 -3.06
CA LEU A 50 -16.16 -14.43 -2.92
C LEU A 50 -15.69 -14.89 -1.54
N ALA A 51 -14.57 -14.36 -1.04
CA ALA A 51 -14.06 -14.67 0.29
C ALA A 51 -15.06 -14.28 1.39
N LEU A 52 -15.81 -13.18 1.21
CA LEU A 52 -16.85 -12.75 2.16
C LEU A 52 -18.04 -13.72 2.23
N VAL A 53 -18.36 -14.45 1.15
CA VAL A 53 -19.42 -15.48 1.17
C VAL A 53 -19.07 -16.61 2.13
N PHE A 54 -17.79 -16.93 2.26
CA PHE A 54 -17.29 -17.97 3.17
C PHE A 54 -16.93 -17.43 4.57
N SER A 55 -17.10 -16.13 4.81
CA SER A 55 -16.77 -15.53 6.10
C SER A 55 -17.85 -15.87 7.15
N PRO A 56 -17.48 -16.31 8.36
CA PRO A 56 -18.46 -16.67 9.40
C PRO A 56 -19.37 -15.53 9.87
N SER A 57 -18.96 -14.28 9.67
CA SER A 57 -19.69 -13.10 10.17
C SER A 57 -19.36 -11.83 9.35
N PRO A 58 -19.86 -11.71 8.11
CA PRO A 58 -19.61 -10.53 7.29
C PRO A 58 -20.37 -9.32 7.86
N LYS A 59 -19.64 -8.27 8.27
CA LYS A 59 -20.22 -7.05 8.87
C LYS A 59 -20.43 -5.91 7.86
N LEU A 60 -20.81 -6.23 6.62
CA LEU A 60 -21.02 -5.25 5.54
C LEU A 60 -22.02 -4.15 5.94
N ALA A 61 -23.10 -4.51 6.65
CA ALA A 61 -24.10 -3.54 7.10
C ALA A 61 -23.55 -2.47 8.08
N THR A 62 -22.44 -2.77 8.78
CA THR A 62 -21.80 -1.82 9.69
C THR A 62 -20.81 -0.90 8.99
N LEU A 63 -20.37 -1.24 7.78
CA LEU A 63 -19.42 -0.44 7.00
C LEU A 63 -19.99 0.96 6.74
N PHE A 64 -21.25 1.03 6.31
CA PHE A 64 -21.95 2.30 6.03
C PHE A 64 -22.31 3.11 7.29
N ARG A 65 -22.16 2.52 8.48
CA ARG A 65 -22.33 3.22 9.76
C ARG A 65 -21.05 3.88 10.26
N GLN A 66 -19.90 3.59 9.63
CA GLN A 66 -18.62 4.18 10.01
C GLN A 66 -18.48 5.62 9.49
N PRO A 67 -17.63 6.44 10.13
CA PRO A 67 -17.30 7.77 9.62
C PRO A 67 -16.84 7.73 8.16
N ARG A 68 -17.46 8.56 7.30
CA ARG A 68 -17.19 8.59 5.84
C ARG A 68 -15.72 8.81 5.49
N TRP A 69 -14.97 9.49 6.35
CA TRP A 69 -13.54 9.73 6.17
C TRP A 69 -12.71 8.44 6.19
N LEU A 70 -13.14 7.38 6.89
CA LEU A 70 -12.47 6.09 6.85
C LEU A 70 -12.61 5.40 5.47
N LEU A 71 -13.66 5.74 4.72
CA LEU A 71 -13.89 5.21 3.37
C LEU A 71 -12.98 5.87 2.33
N ILE A 72 -12.35 7.01 2.63
CA ILE A 72 -11.40 7.69 1.74
C ILE A 72 -10.17 6.81 1.47
N GLY A 73 -9.84 5.87 2.37
CA GLY A 73 -8.79 4.88 2.14
C GLY A 73 -8.99 4.08 0.85
N GLY A 74 -10.25 3.86 0.43
CA GLY A 74 -10.56 3.18 -0.83
C GLY A 74 -10.19 3.96 -2.09
N ILE A 75 -10.04 5.29 -2.00
CA ILE A 75 -9.65 6.17 -3.11
C ILE A 75 -8.13 6.22 -3.26
N LEU A 76 -7.39 6.09 -2.15
CA LEU A 76 -5.92 6.15 -2.15
C LEU A 76 -5.29 4.97 -2.90
N GLY A 77 -5.93 3.80 -2.87
CA GLY A 77 -5.47 2.60 -3.57
C GLY A 77 -5.35 2.80 -5.09
N PRO A 78 -6.42 3.17 -5.81
CA PRO A 78 -6.34 3.43 -7.24
C PRO A 78 -5.32 4.51 -7.62
N ILE A 79 -5.19 5.57 -6.82
CA ILE A 79 -4.17 6.61 -7.04
C ILE A 79 -2.77 6.01 -6.95
N TYR A 80 -2.51 5.22 -5.90
CA TYR A 80 -1.25 4.50 -5.73
C TYR A 80 -0.93 3.61 -6.94
N VAL A 81 -1.90 2.82 -7.41
CA VAL A 81 -1.69 1.90 -8.54
C VAL A 81 -1.47 2.66 -9.86
N ILE A 82 -2.15 3.78 -10.10
CA ILE A 82 -1.89 4.62 -11.28
C ILE A 82 -0.45 5.12 -11.25
N VAL A 83 -0.01 5.70 -10.13
CA VAL A 83 1.38 6.17 -9.96
C VAL A 83 2.35 5.01 -10.14
N LEU A 84 2.03 3.83 -9.61
CA LEU A 84 2.83 2.62 -9.78
C LEU A 84 2.98 2.23 -11.25
N THR A 85 1.88 2.21 -12.00
CA THR A 85 1.89 1.83 -13.43
C THR A 85 2.66 2.84 -14.30
N LEU A 86 2.69 4.11 -13.89
CA LEU A 86 3.45 5.16 -14.55
C LEU A 86 4.94 5.09 -14.19
N ALA A 87 5.27 4.92 -12.91
CA ALA A 87 6.65 4.98 -12.43
C ALA A 87 7.44 3.69 -12.75
N ALA A 88 6.82 2.52 -12.59
CA ALA A 88 7.49 1.23 -12.77
C ALA A 88 8.22 1.06 -14.12
N PRO A 89 7.63 1.41 -15.28
CA PRO A 89 8.32 1.31 -16.56
C PRO A 89 9.34 2.43 -16.80
N LEU A 90 9.19 3.59 -16.15
CA LEU A 90 10.05 4.76 -16.36
C LEU A 90 11.36 4.71 -15.57
N VAL A 91 11.28 4.36 -14.29
CA VAL A 91 12.44 4.36 -13.37
C VAL A 91 12.81 2.97 -12.85
N GLY A 92 12.06 1.94 -13.27
CA GLY A 92 12.24 0.56 -12.83
C GLY A 92 11.53 0.23 -11.52
N ILE A 93 11.27 -1.07 -11.32
CA ILE A 93 10.51 -1.58 -10.16
C ILE A 93 11.21 -1.28 -8.84
N GLY A 94 12.53 -1.45 -8.79
CA GLY A 94 13.32 -1.25 -7.57
C GLY A 94 13.23 0.19 -7.05
N MET A 95 13.55 1.17 -7.90
CA MET A 95 13.47 2.60 -7.55
C MET A 95 12.03 3.01 -7.19
N THR A 96 11.04 2.50 -7.93
CA THR A 96 9.62 2.74 -7.64
C THR A 96 9.23 2.26 -6.24
N MET A 97 9.60 1.03 -5.88
CA MET A 97 9.25 0.43 -4.58
C MET A 97 9.95 1.13 -3.42
N VAL A 98 11.23 1.48 -3.55
CA VAL A 98 11.95 2.21 -2.50
C VAL A 98 11.38 3.62 -2.33
N GLY A 99 11.01 4.29 -3.43
CA GLY A 99 10.33 5.60 -3.39
C GLY A 99 8.97 5.53 -2.68
N ILE A 100 8.17 4.51 -2.98
CA ILE A 100 6.91 4.23 -2.28
C ILE A 100 7.15 3.99 -0.78
N LEU A 101 8.11 3.12 -0.44
CA LEU A 101 8.44 2.80 0.94
C LEU A 101 8.89 4.05 1.71
N CYS A 102 9.67 4.93 1.08
CA CYS A 102 10.07 6.22 1.65
C CYS A 102 8.84 7.06 2.01
N GLY A 103 7.88 7.20 1.10
CA GLY A 103 6.62 7.91 1.33
C GLY A 103 5.79 7.27 2.45
N GLN A 104 5.68 5.94 2.47
CA GLN A 104 4.95 5.18 3.48
C GLN A 104 5.54 5.38 4.89
N VAL A 105 6.85 5.28 5.04
CA VAL A 105 7.54 5.47 6.33
C VAL A 105 7.48 6.94 6.77
N GLY A 106 7.68 7.89 5.85
CA GLY A 106 7.56 9.32 6.14
C GLY A 106 6.16 9.70 6.61
N ALA A 107 5.12 9.26 5.89
CA ALA A 107 3.73 9.49 6.29
C ALA A 107 3.39 8.84 7.64
N SER A 108 3.86 7.61 7.87
CA SER A 108 3.69 6.90 9.14
C SER A 108 4.26 7.69 10.33
N LEU A 109 5.44 8.30 10.18
CA LEU A 109 6.02 9.14 11.23
C LEU A 109 5.15 10.35 11.57
N VAL A 110 4.63 11.04 10.55
CA VAL A 110 3.73 12.19 10.75
C VAL A 110 2.44 11.75 11.45
N ILE A 111 1.82 10.67 10.97
CA ILE A 111 0.58 10.13 11.52
C ILE A 111 0.76 9.73 13.00
N ASP A 112 1.82 8.99 13.31
CA ASP A 112 2.13 8.54 14.67
C ASP A 112 2.47 9.71 15.61
N HIS A 113 3.21 10.71 15.10
CA HIS A 113 3.61 11.88 15.90
C HIS A 113 2.41 12.71 16.36
N PHE A 114 1.47 12.95 15.44
CA PHE A 114 0.28 13.75 15.71
C PHE A 114 -0.91 12.94 16.22
N GLY A 115 -0.82 11.60 16.22
CA GLY A 115 -1.94 10.72 16.59
C GLY A 115 -3.11 10.84 15.61
N TRP A 116 -2.82 11.12 14.34
CA TRP A 116 -3.85 11.24 13.31
C TRP A 116 -4.51 9.88 13.03
N LEU A 117 -5.71 9.91 12.44
CA LEU A 117 -6.47 8.70 12.05
C LEU A 117 -6.83 7.76 13.21
N GLY A 118 -6.85 8.28 14.45
CA GLY A 118 -7.09 7.46 15.65
C GLY A 118 -5.89 6.58 16.06
N SER A 119 -4.70 6.84 15.49
CA SER A 119 -3.46 6.20 15.92
C SER A 119 -3.09 6.60 17.35
N GLU A 120 -2.51 5.68 18.11
CA GLU A 120 -1.90 6.01 19.39
C GLU A 120 -0.75 6.98 19.16
N ARG A 121 -0.82 8.15 19.80
CA ARG A 121 0.23 9.16 19.68
C ARG A 121 1.55 8.60 20.21
N ARG A 122 2.50 8.39 19.31
CA ARG A 122 3.83 7.87 19.63
C ARG A 122 4.85 8.98 19.34
N LYS A 123 5.72 9.24 20.31
CA LYS A 123 6.83 10.15 20.08
C LYS A 123 7.71 9.55 18.99
N VAL A 124 8.11 10.39 18.04
CA VAL A 124 9.07 10.01 17.01
C VAL A 124 10.41 9.79 17.71
N ASP A 125 10.86 8.54 17.74
CA ASP A 125 12.19 8.19 18.24
C ASP A 125 13.25 8.46 17.16
N GLY A 126 14.51 8.68 17.59
CA GLY A 126 15.62 8.94 16.67
C GLY A 126 15.93 7.77 15.74
N TYR A 127 15.56 6.54 16.11
CA TYR A 127 15.80 5.35 15.29
C TYR A 127 14.90 5.33 14.04
N ARG A 128 13.63 5.73 14.16
CA ARG A 128 12.71 5.83 13.02
C ARG A 128 13.11 6.94 12.06
N VAL A 129 13.62 8.06 12.58
CA VAL A 129 14.20 9.12 11.73
C VAL A 129 15.45 8.59 11.03
N GLY A 130 16.33 7.90 11.74
CA GLY A 130 17.48 7.22 11.16
C GLY A 130 17.10 6.22 10.06
N ALA A 131 16.05 5.43 10.28
CA ALA A 131 15.53 4.50 9.27
C ALA A 131 15.04 5.22 8.01
N LEU A 132 14.31 6.33 8.15
CA LEU A 132 13.89 7.14 7.02
C LEU A 132 15.09 7.71 6.25
N VAL A 133 16.12 8.20 6.96
CA VAL A 133 17.37 8.69 6.35
C VAL A 133 18.08 7.57 5.58
N MET A 134 18.13 6.35 6.12
CA MET A 134 18.71 5.20 5.42
C MET A 134 17.91 4.82 4.17
N ILE A 135 16.58 4.90 4.22
CA ILE A 135 15.74 4.65 3.04
C ILE A 135 15.97 5.73 1.97
N LEU A 136 16.10 7.00 2.36
CA LEU A 136 16.45 8.09 1.44
C LEU A 136 17.83 7.91 0.83
N ALA A 137 18.82 7.47 1.62
CA ALA A 137 20.15 7.16 1.11
C ALA A 137 20.11 5.98 0.12
N ALA A 138 19.34 4.93 0.42
CA ALA A 138 19.13 3.82 -0.49
C ALA A 138 18.46 4.27 -1.79
N LEU A 139 17.45 5.14 -1.72
CA LEU A 139 16.79 5.70 -2.91
C LEU A 139 17.74 6.52 -3.78
N TRP A 140 18.65 7.28 -3.16
CA TRP A 140 19.65 8.07 -3.87
C TRP A 140 20.75 7.23 -4.54
N LEU A 141 21.01 6.03 -4.02
CA LEU A 141 22.02 5.09 -4.53
C LEU A 141 21.53 4.23 -5.70
N MET A 142 20.22 4.07 -5.84
CA MET A 142 19.59 3.31 -6.93
C MET A 142 19.46 4.14 -8.20
#